data_AF-A0A1V4YRK4-F1
#
_entry.id   AF-A0A1V4YRK4-F1
#
_cell.length_a   1.000
_cell.length_b   1.000
_cell.length_c   1.000
_cell.angle_alpha   90.00
_cell.angle_beta   90.00
_cell.angle_gamma   90.00
#
_symmetry.space_group_name_H-M   'P 1'
#
loop_
_entity.id
_entity.type
_entity.pdbx_description
1 polymer ?
#
loop_
_entity_poly.entity_id
_entity_poly.type
_entity_poly.pdbx_seq_one_letter_code
_entity_poly.pdbx_strand_id
1 'polypeptide(L)'
;MIKVERTCGSPKCDVVQKGKKIGHMDGLNVTQWFLKNKYRYTGTFSRFVTENPEDSRSGIKIDIVIPEKRLIIKDACIEWMKSPLNNGTFHAKTIESYETY
;
A
#
# COMPACT_ATOMS: atom_id res chain seq x y z
N MET A 1 -12.36 -7.59 -20.74
CA MET A 1 -11.27 -8.48 -20.31
C MET A 1 -10.77 -8.02 -18.94
N ILE A 2 -10.67 -8.94 -17.98
CA ILE A 2 -10.00 -8.73 -16.69
C ILE A 2 -8.71 -9.54 -16.77
N LYS A 3 -7.56 -8.91 -16.54
CA LYS A 3 -6.28 -9.60 -16.53
C LYS A 3 -5.51 -9.23 -15.26
N VAL A 4 -4.99 -10.24 -14.57
CA VAL A 4 -4.00 -10.05 -13.50
C VAL A 4 -2.64 -10.03 -14.15
N GLU A 5 -1.87 -8.97 -13.95
CA GLU A 5 -0.60 -8.82 -14.66
C GLU A 5 0.62 -9.09 -13.78
N ARG A 6 0.64 -8.58 -12.54
CA ARG A 6 1.79 -8.67 -11.65
C ARG A 6 1.39 -8.64 -10.19
N THR A 7 2.11 -9.41 -9.37
CA THR A 7 2.07 -9.30 -7.91
C THR A 7 3.41 -8.83 -7.37
N CYS A 8 3.40 -7.83 -6.50
CA CYS A 8 4.59 -7.34 -5.80
C CYS A 8 4.36 -7.45 -4.30
N GLY A 9 5.16 -8.27 -3.61
CA GLY A 9 5.11 -8.40 -2.16
C GLY A 9 6.34 -7.83 -1.47
N SER A 10 6.18 -7.35 -0.24
CA SER A 10 7.26 -6.94 0.64
C SER A 10 6.98 -7.45 2.05
N PRO A 11 7.99 -8.02 2.76
CA PRO A 11 7.80 -8.39 4.15
C PRO A 11 7.57 -7.17 5.04
N LYS A 12 8.13 -6.01 4.68
CA LYS A 12 8.03 -4.76 5.45
C LYS A 12 8.20 -3.54 4.55
N CYS A 13 7.25 -2.61 4.60
CA CYS A 13 7.28 -1.36 3.86
C CYS A 13 6.96 -0.16 4.75
N ASP A 14 7.44 1.01 4.36
CA ASP A 14 7.23 2.25 5.08
C ASP A 14 5.91 2.90 4.64
N VAL A 15 5.20 3.47 5.61
CA VAL A 15 3.95 4.20 5.36
C VAL A 15 4.19 5.69 5.56
N VAL A 16 3.94 6.46 4.51
CA VAL A 16 4.14 7.91 4.46
C VAL A 16 2.81 8.61 4.26
N GLN A 17 2.58 9.68 5.00
CA GLN A 17 1.44 10.58 4.78
C GLN A 17 1.94 12.02 4.74
N LYS A 18 1.56 12.77 3.71
CA LYS A 18 1.97 14.18 3.52
C LYS A 18 3.49 14.40 3.66
N GLY A 19 4.28 13.47 3.11
CA GLY A 19 5.74 13.53 3.15
C GLY A 19 6.39 13.11 4.47
N LYS A 20 5.62 12.69 5.48
CA LYS A 20 6.15 12.21 6.77
C LYS A 20 5.89 10.72 6.92
N LYS A 21 6.89 9.98 7.41
CA LYS A 21 6.70 8.58 7.80
C LYS A 21 5.80 8.53 9.03
N ILE A 22 4.65 7.85 8.91
CA ILE A 22 3.66 7.67 9.98
C ILE A 22 3.66 6.26 10.57
N GLY A 23 4.40 5.34 9.95
CA GLY A 23 4.45 3.95 10.40
C GLY A 23 5.09 3.02 9.38
N HIS A 24 4.79 1.73 9.54
CA HIS A 24 5.17 0.68 8.60
C HIS A 24 4.06 -0.37 8.49
N MET A 25 4.05 -1.07 7.37
CA MET A 25 3.19 -2.23 7.13
C MET A 25 4.04 -3.48 6.98
N ASP A 26 3.55 -4.58 7.54
CA ASP A 26 4.14 -5.90 7.37
C ASP A 26 3.32 -6.73 6.37
N GLY A 27 3.98 -7.67 5.70
CA GLY A 27 3.33 -8.65 4.81
C GLY A 27 2.54 -8.03 3.67
N LEU A 28 3.05 -6.95 3.07
CA LEU A 28 2.42 -6.25 1.97
C LEU A 28 2.39 -7.15 0.73
N ASN A 29 1.26 -7.24 0.06
CA ASN A 29 1.14 -7.77 -1.30
C ASN A 29 0.32 -6.81 -2.16
N VAL A 30 0.74 -6.59 -3.39
CA VAL A 30 0.10 -5.71 -4.36
C VAL A 30 -0.21 -6.50 -5.60
N THR A 31 -1.42 -6.37 -6.12
CA THR A 31 -1.87 -6.98 -7.37
C THR A 31 -2.22 -5.88 -8.35
N GLN A 32 -1.63 -5.95 -9.55
CA GLN A 32 -1.96 -5.12 -10.68
C GLN A 32 -3.03 -5.79 -11.54
N TRP A 33 -4.14 -5.07 -11.73
CA TRP A 33 -5.26 -5.46 -12.56
C TRP A 33 -5.32 -4.58 -13.80
N PHE A 34 -5.61 -5.19 -14.94
CA PHE A 34 -6.03 -4.48 -16.13
C PHE A 34 -7.52 -4.75 -16.36
N LEU A 35 -8.34 -3.71 -16.19
CA LEU A 35 -9.80 -3.76 -16.28
C LEU A 35 -10.32 -2.56 -17.07
N LYS A 36 -11.17 -2.82 -18.08
CA LYS A 36 -11.81 -1.76 -18.91
C LYS A 36 -10.78 -0.74 -19.45
N ASN A 37 -9.68 -1.24 -20.01
CA ASN A 37 -8.58 -0.45 -20.57
C ASN A 37 -7.90 0.51 -19.58
N LYS A 38 -7.95 0.19 -18.28
CA LYS A 38 -7.29 0.95 -17.22
C LYS A 38 -6.56 0.02 -16.27
N TYR A 39 -5.41 0.49 -15.78
CA TYR A 39 -4.72 -0.16 -14.68
C TYR A 39 -5.37 0.20 -13.34
N ARG A 40 -5.45 -0.81 -12.47
CA ARG A 40 -5.85 -0.66 -11.06
C ARG A 40 -4.90 -1.46 -10.20
N TYR A 41 -4.61 -0.94 -9.02
CA TYR A 41 -3.75 -1.59 -8.04
C TYR A 41 -4.56 -1.83 -6.78
N THR A 42 -4.54 -3.07 -6.30
CA THR A 42 -5.11 -3.43 -5.01
C THR A 42 -4.02 -4.09 -4.19
N GLY A 43 -4.03 -3.94 -2.88
CA GLY A 43 -3.11 -4.70 -2.06
C GLY A 43 -3.69 -5.12 -0.72
N THR A 44 -2.95 -5.99 -0.06
CA THR A 44 -3.21 -6.50 1.28
C THR A 44 -1.98 -6.26 2.14
N PHE A 45 -2.18 -6.16 3.45
CA PHE A 45 -1.11 -6.11 4.45
C PHE A 45 -1.54 -6.91 5.68
N SER A 46 -0.59 -7.56 6.33
CA SER A 46 -0.85 -8.41 7.50
C SER A 46 -0.88 -7.63 8.81
N ARG A 47 -0.23 -6.46 8.84
CA ARG A 47 -0.20 -5.59 10.02
C ARG A 47 0.11 -4.16 9.61
N PHE A 48 -0.58 -3.20 10.21
CA PHE A 48 -0.18 -1.80 10.17
C PHE A 48 0.23 -1.33 11.57
N VAL A 49 1.46 -0.83 11.68
CA VAL A 49 2.04 -0.33 12.93
C VAL A 49 2.31 1.16 12.78
N THR A 50 1.63 1.94 13.61
CA THR A 50 1.76 3.41 13.69
C THR A 50 1.81 3.82 15.16
N GLU A 51 2.47 4.94 15.44
CA GLU A 51 2.52 5.55 16.77
C GLU A 51 1.24 6.34 17.08
N ASN A 52 0.49 6.73 16.05
CA ASN A 52 -0.72 7.53 16.18
C ASN A 52 -1.97 6.69 15.91
N PRO A 53 -2.82 6.41 16.91
CA PRO A 53 -4.03 5.61 16.74
C PRO A 53 -5.00 6.14 15.67
N GLU A 54 -5.04 7.46 15.46
CA GLU A 54 -5.91 8.10 14.46
C GLU A 54 -5.55 7.74 13.02
N ASP A 55 -4.31 7.29 12.80
CA ASP A 55 -3.86 6.85 11.48
C ASP A 55 -4.31 5.40 11.18
N SER A 56 -4.67 4.63 12.20
CA SER A 56 -5.09 3.24 12.09
C SER A 56 -6.59 3.10 11.79
N ARG A 57 -7.05 3.67 10.68
CA ARG A 57 -8.47 3.67 10.28
C ARG A 57 -8.68 3.43 8.79
N SER A 58 -9.84 2.89 8.44
CA SER A 58 -10.30 2.82 7.04
C SER A 58 -10.48 4.22 6.44
N GLY A 59 -10.27 4.34 5.13
CA GLY A 59 -10.38 5.59 4.37
C GLY A 59 -9.14 6.50 4.44
N ILE A 60 -8.11 6.14 5.21
CA ILE A 60 -6.85 6.89 5.22
C ILE A 60 -6.16 6.78 3.86
N LYS A 61 -5.64 7.91 3.37
CA LYS A 61 -4.79 8.00 2.19
C LYS A 61 -3.33 8.11 2.61
N ILE A 62 -2.51 7.25 2.05
CA ILE A 62 -1.09 7.10 2.35
C ILE A 62 -0.30 6.80 1.08
N ASP A 63 0.99 7.05 1.12
CA ASP A 63 1.95 6.48 0.20
C ASP A 63 2.64 5.29 0.89
N ILE A 64 2.85 4.20 0.16
CA ILE A 64 3.54 3.00 0.66
C ILE A 64 4.87 2.89 -0.07
N VAL A 65 5.97 3.01 0.65
CA VAL A 65 7.33 2.93 0.11
C VAL A 65 7.85 1.53 0.39
N ILE A 66 8.26 0.80 -0.65
CA ILE A 66 8.93 -0.50 -0.54
C ILE A 66 10.40 -0.30 -0.96
N PRO A 67 11.31 -0.02 0.01
CA PRO A 67 12.65 0.44 -0.29
C PRO A 67 13.51 -0.57 -1.03
N GLU A 68 13.36 -1.85 -0.68
CA GLU A 68 14.14 -2.95 -1.24
C GLU A 68 13.87 -3.19 -2.73
N LYS A 69 12.76 -2.66 -3.26
CA LYS A 69 12.44 -2.70 -4.69
C LYS A 69 12.48 -1.34 -5.36
N ARG A 70 12.78 -0.27 -4.60
CA ARG A 70 12.74 1.12 -5.07
C ARG A 70 11.39 1.50 -5.68
N LEU A 71 10.31 1.07 -5.04
CA LEU A 71 8.94 1.32 -5.47
C LEU A 71 8.18 2.17 -4.45
N ILE A 72 7.30 3.04 -4.95
CA ILE A 72 6.33 3.78 -4.18
C ILE A 72 4.94 3.53 -4.75
N ILE A 73 4.01 3.12 -3.90
CA ILE A 73 2.59 3.04 -4.21
C ILE A 73 1.96 4.35 -3.76
N LYS A 74 1.45 5.14 -4.70
CA LYS A 74 0.94 6.48 -4.42
C LYS A 74 -0.57 6.48 -4.23
N ASP A 75 -1.03 7.38 -3.36
CA ASP A 75 -2.45 7.59 -3.07
C ASP A 75 -3.17 6.27 -2.71
N ALA A 76 -2.51 5.40 -1.95
CA ALA A 76 -3.11 4.17 -1.45
C ALA A 76 -4.18 4.52 -0.40
N CYS A 77 -5.40 4.10 -0.65
CA CYS A 77 -6.54 4.29 0.23
C CYS A 77 -6.89 2.96 0.89
N ILE A 78 -6.80 2.91 2.21
CA ILE A 78 -7.16 1.72 2.98
C ILE A 78 -8.68 1.52 2.92
N GLU A 79 -9.14 0.40 2.39
CA GLU A 79 -10.58 0.13 2.25
C GLU A 79 -11.18 -0.39 3.55
N TRP A 80 -10.51 -1.36 4.16
CA TRP A 80 -10.90 -1.92 5.44
C TRP A 80 -9.67 -2.32 6.23
N MET A 81 -9.82 -2.31 7.55
CA MET A 81 -8.82 -2.71 8.51
C MET A 81 -9.49 -3.49 9.62
N LYS A 82 -8.91 -4.61 10.03
CA LYS A 82 -9.44 -5.50 11.06
C LYS A 82 -8.52 -5.53 12.28
N SER A 83 -9.11 -5.30 13.45
CA SER A 83 -8.46 -5.47 14.74
C SER A 83 -8.27 -6.95 15.09
N PRO A 84 -7.28 -7.32 15.93
CA PRO A 84 -6.36 -6.43 16.65
C PRO A 84 -5.07 -6.11 15.90
N LEU A 85 -4.76 -6.84 14.83
CA LEU A 85 -3.50 -6.70 14.10
C LEU A 85 -3.50 -5.54 13.09
N ASN A 86 -4.65 -4.88 12.90
CA ASN A 86 -4.82 -3.85 11.89
C ASN A 86 -4.39 -4.36 10.50
N ASN A 87 -4.81 -5.57 10.14
CA ASN A 87 -4.60 -6.13 8.81
C ASN A 87 -5.70 -5.63 7.88
N GLY A 88 -5.45 -5.51 6.58
CA GLY A 88 -6.45 -4.88 5.71
C GLY A 88 -6.16 -4.99 4.22
N THR A 89 -6.99 -4.30 3.45
CA THR A 89 -6.78 -4.07 2.01
C THR A 89 -6.74 -2.60 1.67
N PHE A 90 -6.16 -2.29 0.53
CA PHE A 90 -6.18 -0.96 -0.06
C PHE A 90 -6.35 -1.03 -1.58
N HIS A 91 -6.80 0.08 -2.15
CA HIS A 91 -6.62 0.36 -3.57
C HIS A 91 -5.64 1.52 -3.73
N ALA A 92 -4.89 1.53 -4.82
CA ALA A 92 -3.96 2.60 -5.15
C ALA A 92 -4.12 3.05 -6.59
N LYS A 93 -3.70 4.29 -6.84
CA LYS A 93 -3.83 4.92 -8.15
C LYS A 93 -2.67 4.58 -9.07
N THR A 94 -1.44 4.63 -8.54
CA THR A 94 -0.21 4.43 -9.31
C THR A 94 0.86 3.72 -8.48
N ILE A 95 1.79 3.07 -9.19
CA ILE A 95 3.06 2.59 -8.64
C ILE A 95 4.16 3.26 -9.44
N GLU A 96 5.11 3.86 -8.73
CA GLU A 96 6.24 4.62 -9.29
C GLU A 96 7.55 3.96 -8.83
N SER A 97 8.56 3.97 -9.70
CA SER A 97 9.94 3.66 -9.31
C SER A 97 10.68 4.95 -8.96
N TYR A 98 11.59 4.88 -8.00
CA TYR A 98 12.46 6.02 -7.67
C TYR A 98 13.94 5.65 -7.72
N GLU A 99 14.78 6.62 -8.02
CA GLU A 99 16.23 6.49 -7.90
C GLU A 99 16.69 7.11 -6.57
N THR A 100 17.47 6.36 -5.80
CA THR A 100 18.34 6.93 -4.77
C THR A 100 19.63 7.36 -5.45
N TYR A 101 19.84 8.67 -5.59
CA TYR A 101 21.12 9.26 -5.95
C TYR A 101 22.14 9.09 -4.83
#